data_AF-A0A367GAG7-F1
#
_entry.id   AF-A0A367GAG7-F1
#
_cell.length_a   1.000
_cell.length_b   1.000
_cell.length_c   1.000
_cell.angle_alpha   90.00
_cell.angle_beta   90.00
_cell.angle_gamma   90.00
#
_symmetry.space_group_name_H-M   'P 1'
#
loop_
_entity.id
_entity.type
_entity.pdbx_description
1 polymer ?
#
loop_
_entity_poly.entity_id
_entity_poly.type
_entity_poly.pdbx_seq_one_letter_code
_entity_poly.pdbx_strand_id
1 'polypeptide(L)' 'MTNVAGHLREQNGMYQMILSWKDTNGKRRTKSISTGLPVKGNKKRAESLLRKTQKEFNPETMQ' A
#
# COMPACT_ATOMS: atom_id res chain seq x y z
N MET A 1 9.32 -11.00 11.63
CA MET A 1 8.79 -9.64 11.40
C MET A 1 8.86 -9.34 9.91
N THR A 2 7.72 -9.41 9.23
CA THR A 2 7.59 -9.06 7.81
C THR A 2 7.56 -7.55 7.66
N ASN A 3 8.66 -6.95 7.20
CA ASN A 3 8.71 -5.51 6.94
C ASN A 3 7.92 -5.18 5.65
N VAL A 4 6.70 -4.68 5.83
CA VAL A 4 5.85 -4.16 4.75
C VAL A 4 6.04 -2.65 4.67
N ALA A 5 6.73 -2.19 3.63
CA ALA A 5 6.86 -0.77 3.32
C ALA A 5 5.72 -0.32 2.40
N GLY A 6 5.34 0.95 2.46
CA GLY A 6 4.31 1.47 1.58
C GLY A 6 4.39 2.98 1.42
N HIS A 7 3.97 3.47 0.26
CA HIS A 7 3.87 4.90 -0.05
C HIS A 7 2.63 5.18 -0.90
N LEU A 8 2.17 6.42 -0.87
CA LEU A 8 1.12 6.90 -1.76
C LEU A 8 1.73 7.33 -3.10
N ARG A 9 1.03 6.98 -4.16
CA ARG A 9 1.31 7.42 -5.53
C ARG A 9 0.08 8.12 -6.06
N GLU A 10 0.28 9.25 -6.73
CA GLU A 10 -0.80 9.94 -7.43
C GLU A 10 -0.86 9.42 -8.87
N GLN A 11 -2.02 8.95 -9.30
CA GLN A 11 -2.23 8.45 -10.66
C GLN A 11 -3.67 8.72 -11.09
N ASN A 12 -3.84 9.33 -12.27
CA ASN A 12 -5.14 9.68 -12.84
C ASN A 12 -6.04 10.50 -11.88
N GLY A 13 -5.45 11.40 -11.09
CA GLY A 13 -6.18 12.21 -10.11
C GLY A 13 -6.66 11.46 -8.87
N MET A 14 -6.24 10.20 -8.68
CA MET A 14 -6.54 9.38 -7.50
C MET A 14 -5.27 8.98 -6.76
N TYR A 15 -5.37 8.79 -5.45
CA TYR A 15 -4.30 8.16 -4.67
C TYR A 15 -4.33 6.65 -4.88
N GLN A 16 -3.17 6.08 -5.16
CA GLN A 16 -2.89 4.66 -5.09
C GLN A 16 -1.92 4.39 -3.95
N MET A 17 -2.09 3.26 -3.29
CA MET A 17 -1.18 2.75 -2.28
C MET A 17 -0.28 1.72 -2.95
N ILE A 18 1.02 1.95 -2.87
CA ILE A 18 2.02 0.98 -3.32
C ILE A 18 2.57 0.31 -2.07
N LEU A 19 2.33 -0.99 -1.91
CA LEU A 19 2.88 -1.81 -0.85
C LEU A 19 4.04 -2.63 -1.41
N SER A 20 5.13 -2.72 -0.65
CA SER A 20 6.29 -3.54 -1.00
C SER A 20 6.78 -4.33 0.21
N TRP A 21 7.05 -5.61 0.02
CA TRP A 21 7.47 -6.52 1.09
C TRP A 21 8.43 -7.58 0.54
N LYS A 22 9.10 -8.32 1.44
CA LYS A 22 9.81 -9.55 1.07
C LYS A 22 8.87 -10.73 1.25
N ASP A 23 8.74 -11.56 0.22
CA ASP A 23 8.01 -12.82 0.29
C ASP A 23 8.78 -13.88 1.10
N THR A 24 8.16 -15.03 1.33
CA THR A 24 8.75 -16.17 2.07
C THR A 24 10.00 -16.74 1.39
N ASN A 25 10.15 -16.52 0.09
CA ASN A 25 11.33 -16.90 -0.70
C ASN A 25 12.43 -15.82 -0.67
N GLY A 26 12.25 -14.74 0.09
CA GLY A 26 13.19 -13.62 0.21
C GLY A 26 13.15 -12.64 -0.97
N LYS A 27 12.28 -12.84 -1.97
CA LYS A 27 12.14 -11.94 -3.12
C LYS A 27 11.28 -10.73 -2.76
N ARG A 28 11.61 -9.57 -3.32
CA ARG A 28 10.79 -8.37 -3.14
C ARG A 28 9.55 -8.44 -4.04
N ARG A 29 8.38 -8.22 -3.45
CA ARG A 29 7.09 -8.11 -4.14
C ARG A 29 6.52 -6.73 -3.92
N THR A 30 5.73 -6.28 -4.90
CA THR A 30 5.04 -4.99 -4.86
C THR A 30 3.60 -5.19 -5.29
N LYS A 31 2.65 -4.52 -4.63
CA LYS A 31 1.24 -4.50 -5.00
C LYS A 31 0.72 -3.07 -5.01
N SER A 32 0.04 -2.71 -6.09
CA SER A 32 -0.70 -1.46 -6.18
C SER A 32 -2.15 -1.68 -5.77
N ILE A 33 -2.69 -0.80 -4.94
CA ILE A 33 -4.07 -0.82 -4.48
C ILE A 33 -4.63 0.59 -4.66
N SER A 34 -5.67 0.75 -5.49
CA SER A 34 -6.34 2.04 -5.62
C SER A 34 -7.08 2.36 -4.33
N THR A 35 -6.93 3.58 -3.80
CA THR A 35 -7.69 4.03 -2.63
C THR A 35 -9.11 4.47 -2.97
N GLY A 36 -9.39 4.74 -4.25
CA GLY A 36 -10.62 5.41 -4.69
C GLY A 36 -10.75 6.86 -4.22
N LEU A 37 -9.74 7.42 -3.54
CA LEU A 37 -9.76 8.79 -3.05
C LEU A 37 -9.14 9.74 -4.08
N PRO A 38 -9.82 10.83 -4.46
CA PRO A 38 -9.25 11.88 -5.27
C PRO A 38 -8.04 12.54 -4.59
N VAL A 39 -7.03 12.94 -5.36
CA VAL A 39 -5.80 13.56 -4.82
C VAL A 39 -6.09 14.84 -4.04
N LYS A 40 -7.03 15.65 -4.56
CA LYS A 40 -7.39 16.96 -4.01
C LYS A 40 -8.10 16.80 -2.64
N GLY A 41 -7.47 17.31 -1.58
CA GLY A 41 -8.06 17.39 -0.23
C GLY A 41 -8.08 16.10 0.59
N ASN A 42 -7.72 14.93 0.01
CA ASN A 42 -7.82 13.65 0.73
C ASN A 42 -6.48 13.06 1.22
N LYS A 43 -5.37 13.82 1.16
CA LYS A 43 -4.03 13.33 1.52
C LYS A 43 -4.00 12.61 2.87
N LYS A 44 -4.53 13.25 3.93
CA LYS A 44 -4.58 12.66 5.29
C LYS A 44 -5.38 11.37 5.36
N ARG A 45 -6.50 11.30 4.62
CA ARG A 45 -7.35 10.09 4.57
C ARG A 45 -6.63 8.96 3.85
N ALA A 46 -5.94 9.26 2.75
CA ALA A 46 -5.14 8.29 2.01
C ALA A 46 -3.96 7.77 2.86
N GLU A 47 -3.28 8.64 3.63
CA GLU A 47 -2.19 8.24 4.52
C GLU A 47 -2.68 7.34 5.66
N SER A 48 -3.84 7.66 6.24
CA SER A 48 -4.47 6.82 7.27
C SER A 48 -4.85 5.45 6.72
N LEU A 49 -5.41 5.42 5.50
CA LEU A 49 -5.74 4.17 4.81
C LEU A 49 -4.48 3.35 4.54
N LEU A 50 -3.40 3.97 4.06
CA LEU A 50 -2.12 3.29 3.83
C LEU A 50 -1.61 2.62 5.11
N ARG A 51 -1.63 3.33 6.25
CA ARG A 51 -1.19 2.76 7.54
C ARG A 51 -2.07 1.61 7.99
N LYS A 52 -3.38 1.72 7.80
CA LYS A 52 -4.33 0.64 8.12
C LYS A 52 -4.04 -0.59 7.25
N THR A 53 -3.90 -0.39 5.94
CA THR A 53 -3.57 -1.46 5.00
C THR A 53 -2.23 -2.08 5.32
N GLN A 54 -1.18 -1.32 5.67
CA GLN A 54 0.12 -1.88 6.07
C GLN A 54 0.01 -2.82 7.29
N LYS A 55 -0.85 -2.50 8.26
CA LYS A 55 -1.07 -3.33 9.45
C LYS A 55 -1.87 -4.59 9.14
N GLU A 56 -2.88 -4.48 8.27
CA GLU A 56 -3.76 -5.58 7.88
C GLU A 56 -3.17 -6.46 6.78
N PHE A 57 -2.14 -5.98 6.08
CA PHE A 57 -1.52 -6.68 4.96
C PHE A 57 -0.74 -7.89 5.47
N ASN A 58 -1.29 -9.08 5.25
CA ASN A 58 -0.59 -10.33 5.48
C ASN A 58 0.12 -10.80 4.20
N PRO A 59 1.46 -10.73 4.12
CA PRO A 59 2.20 -11.18 2.95
C PRO A 59 2.17 -12.70 2.75
N GLU A 60 1.90 -13.49 3.81
CA GLU A 60 1.92 -14.95 3.75
C GLU A 60 0.73 -15.53 2.99
N THR A 61 -0.40 -14.82 2.96
CA THR A 61 -1.61 -15.25 2.23
C THR A 61 -1.60 -14.86 0.76
N MET A 62 -0.58 -14.14 0.29
CA MET A 62 -0.49 -13.59 -1.07
C MET A 62 0.57 -14.31 -1.93
N GLN A 63 0.83 -15.59 -1.67
CA GLN A 63 1.83 -16.41 -2.40
C GLN A 63 1.47 -16.63 -3.88
#